data_AF-A0A3B8JYW4-F1
#
_entry.id   AF-A0A3B8JYW4-F1
#
_cell.length_a   1.000
_cell.length_b   1.000
_cell.length_c   1.000
_cell.angle_alpha   90.00
_cell.angle_beta   90.00
_cell.angle_gamma   90.00
#
_symmetry.space_group_name_H-M   'P 1'
#
loop_
_entity.id
_entity.type
_entity.pdbx_description
1 polymer ?
#
loop_
_entity_poly.entity_id
_entity_poly.type
_entity_poly.pdbx_seq_one_letter_code
_entity_poly.pdbx_strand_id
1 'polypeptide(L)'
;SIALNYLGIRVPNLRRVIVGSPLVLIKNGKIREKNLFRAKLNFDDLMSALRLKGIALLEDVEFAVLEPNGEISVIKKSQKESITPEDLKMVVEQQGYPAIVVLHGKIMQRNLQHRGYNVNWLKEKLDEMGVENPEAVSLAQLDTNGKLYIDLYDDKKPRPQSVKEKELIIQLQKVNAQMGKYALEAENEEMKKMYQDYVEQTAAILSALKPKLLKAEDLHN
;
A
#
# COMPACT_ATOMS: atom_id res chain seq x y z
N SER A 1 31.84 -15.08 -16.85
CA SER A 1 31.30 -15.61 -18.13
C SER A 1 30.25 -16.68 -17.83
N ILE A 2 29.28 -16.87 -18.73
CA ILE A 2 28.14 -17.79 -18.56
C ILE A 2 28.59 -19.23 -18.28
N ALA A 3 29.69 -19.67 -18.90
CA ALA A 3 30.28 -21.01 -18.69
C ALA A 3 30.78 -21.26 -17.25
N LEU A 4 31.39 -20.24 -16.61
CA LEU A 4 31.85 -20.31 -15.21
C LEU A 4 30.67 -20.42 -14.23
N ASN A 5 29.58 -19.70 -14.47
CA ASN A 5 28.35 -19.82 -13.68
C ASN A 5 27.71 -21.21 -13.82
N TYR A 6 27.68 -21.77 -15.04
CA TYR A 6 27.12 -23.09 -15.29
C TYR A 6 27.93 -24.21 -14.59
N LEU A 7 29.26 -24.14 -14.64
CA LEU A 7 30.15 -25.06 -13.91
C LEU A 7 30.00 -24.93 -12.38
N GLY A 8 29.79 -23.70 -11.88
CA GLY A 8 29.50 -23.45 -10.47
C GLY A 8 28.22 -24.11 -9.96
N ILE A 9 27.17 -24.24 -10.79
CA ILE A 9 25.92 -24.92 -10.41
C ILE A 9 26.17 -26.41 -10.11
N ARG A 10 27.09 -27.04 -10.84
CA ARG A 10 27.39 -28.48 -10.73
C ARG A 10 28.39 -28.81 -9.62
N VAL A 11 29.23 -27.85 -9.23
CA VAL A 11 30.29 -28.04 -8.21
C VAL A 11 30.18 -26.96 -7.11
N PRO A 12 29.56 -27.27 -5.96
CA PRO A 12 29.30 -26.30 -4.89
C PRO A 12 30.55 -25.60 -4.32
N ASN A 13 31.71 -26.26 -4.35
CA ASN A 13 32.98 -25.68 -3.90
C ASN A 13 33.51 -24.64 -4.89
N LEU A 14 33.39 -24.89 -6.20
CA LEU A 14 33.79 -23.95 -7.25
C LEU A 14 32.89 -22.70 -7.22
N ARG A 15 31.59 -22.88 -6.96
CA ARG A 15 30.65 -21.77 -6.76
C ARG A 15 31.05 -20.86 -5.61
N ARG A 16 31.46 -21.41 -4.47
CA ARG A 16 31.90 -20.61 -3.31
C ARG A 16 33.16 -19.81 -3.56
N VAL A 17 34.06 -20.28 -4.41
CA VAL A 17 35.27 -19.55 -4.82
C VAL A 17 34.93 -18.43 -5.82
N ILE A 18 34.02 -18.70 -6.77
CA ILE A 18 33.64 -17.72 -7.82
C ILE A 18 32.71 -16.63 -7.27
N VAL A 19 31.71 -17.01 -6.49
CA VAL A 19 30.65 -16.11 -6.00
C VAL A 19 31.05 -15.46 -4.68
N GLY A 20 31.91 -16.12 -3.89
CA GLY A 20 32.16 -15.78 -2.49
C GLY A 20 31.29 -16.63 -1.54
N SER A 21 31.60 -16.61 -0.25
CA SER A 21 30.81 -17.27 0.79
C SER A 21 30.22 -16.23 1.74
N PRO A 22 28.95 -16.36 2.15
CA PRO A 22 28.35 -15.45 3.11
C PRO A 22 29.12 -15.50 4.44
N LEU A 23 29.26 -14.35 5.09
CA LEU A 23 30.01 -14.23 6.32
C LEU A 23 29.12 -13.67 7.44
N VAL A 24 28.92 -14.47 8.49
CA VAL A 24 28.10 -14.07 9.64
C VAL A 24 28.83 -13.02 10.46
N LEU A 25 28.35 -11.78 10.47
CA LEU A 25 28.91 -10.65 11.21
C LEU A 25 28.33 -10.55 12.63
N ILE A 26 27.04 -10.86 12.80
CA ILE A 26 26.36 -10.93 14.10
C ILE A 26 25.65 -12.28 14.21
N LYS A 27 25.77 -12.94 15.37
CA LYS A 27 25.06 -14.18 15.69
C LYS A 27 24.55 -14.14 17.13
N ASN A 28 23.25 -14.35 17.30
CA ASN A 28 22.54 -14.32 18.57
C ASN A 28 22.82 -13.00 19.33
N GLY A 29 22.76 -11.87 18.62
CA GLY A 29 23.05 -10.54 19.15
C GLY A 29 24.51 -10.25 19.50
N LYS A 30 25.45 -11.15 19.18
CA LYS A 30 26.89 -10.97 19.42
C LYS A 30 27.65 -10.75 18.13
N ILE A 31 28.48 -9.71 18.10
CA ILE A 31 29.38 -9.43 16.98
C ILE A 31 30.43 -10.55 16.86
N ARG A 32 30.83 -10.84 15.63
CA ARG A 32 31.87 -11.79 15.28
C ARG A 32 33.07 -11.00 14.76
N GLU A 33 33.91 -10.51 15.66
CA GLU A 33 35.01 -9.58 15.37
C GLU A 33 36.01 -10.17 14.37
N LYS A 34 36.29 -11.48 14.47
CA LYS A 34 37.12 -12.21 13.49
C LYS A 34 36.55 -12.14 12.08
N ASN A 35 35.23 -12.11 11.95
CA ASN A 35 34.54 -12.04 10.67
C ASN A 35 34.48 -10.60 10.15
N LEU A 36 34.27 -9.61 11.02
CA LEU A 36 34.44 -8.19 10.64
C LEU A 36 35.84 -7.92 10.09
N PHE A 37 36.88 -8.43 10.77
CA PHE A 37 38.27 -8.30 10.30
C PHE A 37 38.48 -8.95 8.92
N ARG A 38 37.96 -10.16 8.71
CA ARG A 38 38.01 -10.84 7.40
C ARG A 38 37.26 -10.08 6.31
N ALA A 39 36.16 -9.42 6.67
CA ALA A 39 35.37 -8.57 5.78
C ALA A 39 35.99 -7.18 5.56
N LYS A 40 37.08 -6.84 6.28
CA LYS A 40 37.66 -5.48 6.31
C LYS A 40 36.65 -4.40 6.72
N LEU A 41 35.72 -4.75 7.61
CA LEU A 41 34.72 -3.83 8.17
C LEU A 41 35.10 -3.48 9.60
N ASN A 42 34.93 -2.20 9.95
CA ASN A 42 34.99 -1.76 11.34
C ASN A 42 33.57 -1.71 11.96
N PHE A 43 33.48 -1.29 13.23
CA PHE A 43 32.18 -1.19 13.92
C PHE A 43 31.27 -0.11 13.31
N ASP A 44 31.83 1.00 12.85
CA ASP A 44 31.07 2.09 12.23
C ASP A 44 30.45 1.67 10.89
N ASP A 45 31.15 0.85 10.11
CA ASP A 45 30.64 0.27 8.86
C ASP A 45 29.46 -0.64 9.15
N LEU A 46 29.60 -1.54 10.14
CA LEU A 46 28.54 -2.44 10.57
C LEU A 46 27.32 -1.65 11.07
N MET A 47 27.52 -0.68 11.96
CA MET A 47 26.43 0.13 12.51
C MET A 47 25.76 1.00 11.43
N SER A 48 26.52 1.52 10.47
CA SER A 48 25.97 2.27 9.34
C SER A 48 25.11 1.37 8.43
N ALA A 49 25.57 0.15 8.15
CA ALA A 49 24.78 -0.83 7.40
C ALA A 49 23.48 -1.21 8.14
N LEU A 50 23.52 -1.40 9.46
CA LEU A 50 22.33 -1.65 10.27
C LEU A 50 21.35 -0.48 10.22
N ARG A 51 21.83 0.77 10.31
CA ARG A 51 20.99 1.98 10.21
C ARG A 51 20.31 2.09 8.85
N LEU A 52 20.99 1.77 7.75
CA LEU A 52 20.39 1.72 6.42
C LEU A 52 19.25 0.69 6.31
N LYS A 53 19.24 -0.33 7.19
CA LYS A 53 18.15 -1.32 7.31
C LYS A 53 17.13 -0.94 8.40
N GLY A 54 17.16 0.29 8.90
CA GLY A 54 16.23 0.79 9.91
C GLY A 54 16.46 0.21 11.31
N ILE A 55 17.69 -0.19 11.63
CA ILE A 55 18.05 -0.75 12.94
C ILE A 55 19.01 0.21 13.64
N ALA A 56 18.55 0.79 14.74
CA ALA A 56 19.34 1.74 15.53
C ALA A 56 20.22 1.05 16.58
N LEU A 57 19.72 -0.03 17.19
CA LEU A 57 20.39 -0.72 18.28
C LEU A 57 20.80 -2.13 17.87
N LEU A 58 22.03 -2.50 18.22
CA LEU A 58 22.57 -3.84 17.99
C LEU A 58 21.75 -4.92 18.71
N GLU A 59 21.16 -4.58 19.86
CA GLU A 59 20.36 -5.52 20.66
C GLU A 59 19.13 -6.04 19.92
N ASP A 60 18.66 -5.33 18.89
CA ASP A 60 17.50 -5.73 18.08
C ASP A 60 17.86 -6.78 17.02
N VAL A 61 19.15 -7.04 16.81
CA VAL A 61 19.66 -7.95 15.78
C VAL A 61 19.87 -9.35 16.35
N GLU A 62 19.30 -10.35 15.70
CA GLU A 62 19.58 -11.76 15.99
C GLU A 62 20.73 -12.25 15.09
N PHE A 63 20.66 -12.00 13.79
CA PHE A 63 21.73 -12.31 12.83
C PHE A 63 22.00 -11.14 11.88
N ALA A 64 23.27 -10.95 11.52
CA ALA A 64 23.65 -10.13 10.37
C ALA A 64 24.67 -10.90 9.53
N VAL A 65 24.49 -10.91 8.22
CA VAL A 65 25.31 -11.69 7.28
C VAL A 65 25.76 -10.77 6.16
N LEU A 66 27.07 -10.75 5.91
CA LEU A 66 27.63 -10.16 4.70
C LEU A 66 27.43 -11.15 3.55
N GLU A 67 26.60 -10.77 2.60
CA GLU A 67 26.32 -11.54 1.40
C GLU A 67 27.45 -11.39 0.38
N PRO A 68 27.61 -12.33 -0.56
CA PRO A 68 28.72 -12.28 -1.51
C PRO A 68 28.68 -11.09 -2.48
N ASN A 69 27.52 -10.44 -2.64
CA ASN A 69 27.37 -9.19 -3.39
C ASN A 69 27.84 -7.94 -2.60
N GLY A 70 28.31 -8.12 -1.36
CA GLY A 70 28.76 -7.04 -0.47
C GLY A 70 27.65 -6.38 0.36
N GLU A 71 26.40 -6.80 0.20
CA GLU A 71 25.30 -6.30 1.02
C GLU A 71 25.22 -7.01 2.36
N ILE A 72 24.72 -6.32 3.39
CA ILE A 72 24.45 -6.92 4.69
C ILE A 72 22.94 -7.22 4.80
N SER A 73 22.61 -8.49 4.95
CA SER A 73 21.28 -8.96 5.32
C SER A 73 21.17 -9.05 6.85
N VAL A 74 19.97 -8.76 7.38
CA VAL A 74 19.74 -8.70 8.83
C VAL A 74 18.45 -9.41 9.19
N ILE A 75 18.51 -10.24 10.23
CA ILE A 75 17.37 -10.88 10.87
C ILE A 75 17.25 -10.27 12.27
N LYS A 76 16.10 -9.66 12.57
CA LYS A 76 15.82 -9.07 13.88
C LYS A 76 15.42 -10.15 14.87
N LYS A 77 15.49 -9.84 16.17
CA LYS A 77 14.87 -10.67 17.20
C LYS A 77 13.36 -10.70 17.01
N SER A 78 12.72 -11.83 17.28
CA SER A 78 11.28 -12.00 17.09
C SER A 78 10.43 -10.97 17.86
N GLN A 79 10.87 -10.53 19.05
CA GLN A 79 10.16 -9.50 19.83
C GLN A 79 10.30 -8.08 19.24
N LYS A 80 11.11 -7.91 18.20
CA LYS A 80 11.41 -6.63 17.53
C LYS A 80 10.96 -6.63 16.07
N GLU A 81 10.30 -7.70 15.62
CA GLU A 81 9.66 -7.75 14.31
C GLU A 81 8.38 -6.91 14.29
N SER A 82 8.05 -6.38 13.12
CA SER A 82 6.81 -5.64 12.93
C SER A 82 5.62 -6.61 12.93
N ILE A 83 4.53 -6.20 13.59
CA ILE A 83 3.27 -6.96 13.58
C ILE A 83 2.74 -7.03 12.15
N THR A 84 2.41 -8.23 11.70
CA THR A 84 1.77 -8.47 10.41
C THR A 84 0.24 -8.46 10.56
N PRO A 85 -0.53 -8.21 9.47
CA PRO A 85 -1.99 -8.37 9.52
C PRO A 85 -2.42 -9.80 9.91
N GLU A 86 -1.61 -10.82 9.63
CA GLU A 86 -1.84 -12.21 10.02
C GLU A 86 -1.79 -12.38 11.55
N ASP A 87 -0.81 -11.78 12.22
CA ASP A 87 -0.70 -11.79 13.70
C ASP A 87 -1.96 -11.20 14.37
N LEU A 88 -2.61 -10.25 13.69
CA LEU A 88 -3.84 -9.59 14.14
C LEU A 88 -5.12 -10.29 13.66
N LYS A 89 -5.01 -11.39 12.90
CA LYS A 89 -6.13 -12.10 12.25
C LYS A 89 -7.02 -11.17 11.41
N MET A 90 -6.42 -10.13 10.83
CA MET A 90 -7.12 -9.20 9.96
C MET A 90 -7.33 -9.87 8.59
N VAL A 91 -8.56 -9.84 8.10
CA VAL A 91 -8.84 -10.20 6.71
C VAL A 91 -8.38 -9.04 5.83
N VAL A 92 -7.24 -9.22 5.17
CA VAL A 92 -6.74 -8.27 4.16
C VAL A 92 -7.14 -8.80 2.80
N GLU A 93 -7.81 -7.96 2.00
CA GLU A 93 -8.08 -8.29 0.61
C GLU A 93 -6.76 -8.48 -0.15
N GLN A 94 -6.65 -9.57 -0.91
CA GLN A 94 -5.45 -9.82 -1.71
C GLN A 94 -5.29 -8.72 -2.75
N GLN A 95 -4.29 -7.87 -2.55
CA GLN A 95 -3.89 -6.84 -3.51
C GLN A 95 -3.20 -7.53 -4.68
N GLY A 96 -3.84 -7.57 -5.85
CA GLY A 96 -3.15 -7.97 -7.08
C GLY A 96 -2.51 -6.78 -7.78
N TYR A 97 -1.69 -7.05 -8.79
CA TYR A 97 -1.09 -5.99 -9.59
C TYR A 97 -2.19 -5.13 -10.25
N PRO A 98 -2.10 -3.80 -10.24
CA PRO A 98 -3.02 -2.96 -11.00
C PRO A 98 -2.76 -3.12 -12.51
N ALA A 99 -3.82 -3.04 -13.32
CA ALA A 99 -3.73 -3.02 -14.77
C ALA A 99 -3.80 -1.58 -15.29
N ILE A 100 -2.89 -1.22 -16.20
CA ILE A 100 -3.00 0.06 -16.92
C ILE A 100 -4.10 -0.08 -17.98
N VAL A 101 -5.16 0.72 -17.88
CA VAL A 101 -6.32 0.67 -18.78
C VAL A 101 -6.40 1.86 -19.74
N VAL A 102 -5.73 2.97 -19.42
CA VAL A 102 -5.45 4.08 -20.33
C VAL A 102 -4.00 4.51 -20.18
N LEU A 103 -3.32 4.78 -21.29
CA LEU A 103 -1.95 5.31 -21.30
C LEU A 103 -1.79 6.27 -22.47
N HIS A 104 -1.34 7.48 -22.19
CA HIS A 104 -1.16 8.56 -23.17
C HIS A 104 -2.39 8.75 -24.05
N GLY A 105 -3.56 8.85 -23.42
CA GLY A 105 -4.82 9.01 -24.12
C GLY A 105 -5.40 7.74 -24.77
N LYS A 106 -4.65 6.64 -24.84
CA LYS A 106 -5.05 5.41 -25.54
C LYS A 106 -5.60 4.37 -24.59
N ILE A 107 -6.77 3.81 -24.93
CA ILE A 107 -7.40 2.74 -24.15
C ILE A 107 -6.69 1.41 -24.40
N MET A 108 -6.24 0.77 -23.33
CA MET A 108 -5.58 -0.53 -23.35
C MET A 108 -6.61 -1.66 -23.27
N GLN A 109 -7.30 -1.93 -24.39
CA GLN A 109 -8.42 -2.88 -24.44
C GLN A 109 -8.08 -4.28 -23.92
N ARG A 110 -6.90 -4.81 -24.22
CA ARG A 110 -6.46 -6.14 -23.74
C ARG A 110 -6.38 -6.19 -22.21
N ASN A 111 -5.89 -5.11 -21.59
CA ASN A 111 -5.76 -5.04 -20.13
C ASN A 111 -7.12 -4.96 -19.44
N LEU A 112 -8.09 -4.27 -20.05
CA LEU A 112 -9.49 -4.29 -19.60
C LEU A 112 -10.10 -5.70 -19.70
N GLN A 113 -9.95 -6.35 -20.86
CA GLN A 113 -10.51 -7.68 -21.10
C GLN A 113 -9.96 -8.74 -20.14
N HIS A 114 -8.65 -8.72 -19.86
CA HIS A 114 -8.04 -9.62 -18.88
C HIS A 114 -8.55 -9.39 -17.45
N ARG A 115 -9.17 -8.23 -17.18
CA ARG A 115 -9.82 -7.91 -15.90
C ARG A 115 -11.32 -8.14 -15.91
N GLY A 116 -11.88 -8.67 -17.01
CA GLY A 116 -13.32 -8.89 -17.17
C GLY A 116 -14.11 -7.63 -17.50
N TYR A 117 -13.45 -6.51 -17.82
CA TYR A 117 -14.10 -5.26 -18.19
C TYR A 117 -14.00 -5.02 -19.70
N ASN A 118 -14.90 -4.18 -20.21
CA ASN A 118 -14.91 -3.77 -21.61
C ASN A 118 -14.68 -2.25 -21.73
N VAL A 119 -14.56 -1.77 -22.96
CA VAL A 119 -14.31 -0.35 -23.24
C VAL A 119 -15.50 0.53 -22.83
N ASN A 120 -16.73 0.04 -22.93
CA ASN A 120 -17.93 0.81 -22.55
C ASN A 120 -17.95 1.06 -21.05
N TRP A 121 -17.66 0.03 -20.25
CA TRP A 121 -17.50 0.17 -18.80
C TRP A 121 -16.46 1.23 -18.44
N LEU A 122 -15.32 1.25 -19.13
CA LEU A 122 -14.30 2.27 -18.88
C LEU A 122 -14.81 3.67 -19.24
N LYS A 123 -15.49 3.83 -20.37
CA LYS A 123 -16.06 5.13 -20.78
C LYS A 123 -17.10 5.63 -19.78
N GLU A 124 -18.01 4.76 -19.33
CA GLU A 124 -18.97 5.08 -18.27
C GLU A 124 -18.27 5.52 -16.99
N LYS A 125 -17.18 4.83 -16.61
CA LYS A 125 -16.40 5.21 -15.43
C LYS A 125 -15.64 6.52 -15.57
N LEU A 126 -15.09 6.81 -16.74
CA LEU A 126 -14.46 8.09 -17.02
C LEU A 126 -15.49 9.23 -16.94
N ASP A 127 -16.68 9.02 -17.52
CA ASP A 127 -17.79 9.99 -17.50
C ASP A 127 -18.32 10.23 -16.07
N GLU A 128 -18.52 9.17 -15.29
CA GLU A 128 -18.86 9.24 -13.86
C GLU A 128 -17.84 10.04 -13.02
N MET A 129 -16.61 10.16 -13.51
CA MET A 129 -15.52 10.90 -12.88
C MET A 129 -15.28 12.28 -13.51
N GLY A 130 -16.14 12.71 -14.44
CA GLY A 130 -16.09 14.00 -15.12
C GLY A 130 -15.04 14.07 -16.24
N VAL A 131 -14.64 12.93 -16.81
CA VAL A 131 -13.66 12.83 -17.89
C VAL A 131 -14.35 12.36 -19.16
N GLU A 132 -14.69 13.30 -20.04
CA GLU A 132 -15.42 13.00 -21.28
C GLU A 132 -14.55 12.34 -22.35
N ASN A 133 -13.27 12.77 -22.46
CA ASN A 133 -12.35 12.27 -23.48
C ASN A 133 -11.17 11.51 -22.84
N PRO A 134 -10.98 10.21 -23.17
CA PRO A 134 -9.81 9.46 -22.77
C PRO A 134 -8.48 10.12 -23.14
N GLU A 135 -8.41 10.93 -24.20
CA GLU A 135 -7.18 11.63 -24.62
C GLU A 135 -6.67 12.63 -23.58
N ALA A 136 -7.54 13.12 -22.70
CA ALA A 136 -7.14 13.99 -21.58
C ALA A 136 -6.37 13.22 -20.48
N VAL A 137 -6.38 11.89 -20.52
CA VAL A 137 -5.80 11.00 -19.51
C VAL A 137 -4.35 10.66 -19.85
N SER A 138 -3.43 11.03 -18.96
CA SER A 138 -2.03 10.61 -18.99
C SER A 138 -1.92 9.12 -18.67
N LEU A 139 -2.55 8.70 -17.57
CA LEU A 139 -2.53 7.32 -17.07
C LEU A 139 -3.85 7.00 -16.37
N ALA A 140 -4.43 5.84 -16.66
CA ALA A 140 -5.45 5.24 -15.79
C ALA A 140 -5.09 3.82 -15.39
N GLN A 141 -5.25 3.50 -14.12
CA GLN A 141 -4.96 2.21 -13.52
C GLN A 141 -6.20 1.63 -12.85
N LEU A 142 -6.40 0.33 -13.01
CA LEU A 142 -7.48 -0.43 -12.42
C LEU A 142 -6.89 -1.45 -11.44
N ASP A 143 -7.25 -1.35 -10.17
CA ASP A 143 -6.84 -2.32 -9.16
C ASP A 143 -7.69 -3.61 -9.22
N THR A 144 -7.40 -4.57 -8.35
CA THR A 144 -8.15 -5.83 -8.26
C THR A 144 -9.57 -5.68 -7.72
N ASN A 145 -9.88 -4.55 -7.09
CA ASN A 145 -11.16 -4.26 -6.47
C ASN A 145 -12.07 -3.44 -7.40
N GLY A 146 -11.63 -3.19 -8.64
CA GLY A 146 -12.37 -2.40 -9.61
C GLY A 146 -12.28 -0.89 -9.38
N LYS A 147 -11.38 -0.42 -8.51
CA LYS A 147 -11.13 1.01 -8.30
C LYS A 147 -10.28 1.54 -9.44
N LEU A 148 -10.81 2.56 -10.10
CA LEU A 148 -10.14 3.26 -11.18
C LEU A 148 -9.39 4.49 -10.64
N TYR A 149 -8.08 4.49 -10.80
CA TYR A 149 -7.23 5.67 -10.63
C TYR A 149 -7.06 6.35 -11.99
N ILE A 150 -7.16 7.68 -12.03
CA ILE A 150 -7.00 8.49 -13.24
C ILE A 150 -6.04 9.63 -12.94
N ASP A 151 -5.07 9.83 -13.84
CA ASP A 151 -4.17 10.97 -13.91
C ASP A 151 -4.41 11.71 -15.24
N LEU A 152 -4.61 13.02 -15.17
CA LEU A 152 -4.85 13.86 -16.34
C LEU A 152 -3.55 14.54 -16.79
N TYR A 153 -3.48 14.93 -18.07
CA TYR A 153 -2.38 15.77 -18.55
C TYR A 153 -2.39 17.19 -17.98
N ASP A 154 -3.55 17.68 -17.53
CA ASP A 154 -3.69 19.01 -16.96
C ASP A 154 -3.50 18.96 -15.44
N ASP A 155 -2.26 19.20 -14.99
CA ASP A 155 -1.88 19.18 -13.57
C ASP A 155 -2.62 20.22 -12.72
N LYS A 156 -3.26 21.22 -13.35
CA LYS A 156 -4.05 22.23 -12.62
C LYS A 156 -5.44 21.71 -12.27
N LYS A 157 -5.92 20.67 -12.97
CA LYS A 157 -7.22 20.09 -12.66
C LYS A 157 -7.10 19.14 -11.48
N PRO A 158 -8.05 19.21 -10.54
CA PRO A 158 -8.09 18.24 -9.45
C PRO A 158 -8.25 16.84 -10.04
N ARG A 159 -7.58 15.86 -9.42
CA ARG A 159 -7.73 14.44 -9.81
C ARG A 159 -9.21 14.06 -9.92
N PRO A 160 -9.64 13.44 -11.04
CA PRO A 160 -10.98 12.89 -11.21
C PRO A 160 -11.35 11.93 -10.08
N GLN A 161 -12.59 12.02 -9.61
CA GLN A 161 -13.15 11.15 -8.57
C GLN A 161 -14.61 10.84 -8.90
N SER A 162 -15.10 9.71 -8.43
CA SER A 162 -16.48 9.28 -8.67
C SER A 162 -17.46 10.33 -8.11
N VAL A 163 -18.25 10.93 -9.00
CA VAL A 163 -19.32 11.85 -8.62
C VAL A 163 -20.36 11.12 -7.75
N LYS A 164 -20.62 9.84 -8.02
CA LYS A 164 -21.56 9.00 -7.25
C LYS A 164 -21.11 8.77 -5.80
N GLU A 165 -19.81 8.62 -5.56
CA GLU A 165 -19.27 8.47 -4.20
C GLU A 165 -19.44 9.77 -3.39
N LYS A 166 -19.21 10.92 -4.03
CA LYS A 166 -19.47 12.23 -3.42
C LYS A 166 -20.97 12.46 -3.17
N GLU A 167 -21.82 12.12 -4.15
CA GLU A 167 -23.28 12.21 -4.04
C GLU A 167 -23.82 11.36 -2.89
N LEU A 168 -23.31 10.12 -2.71
CA LEU A 168 -23.71 9.22 -1.63
C LEU A 168 -23.44 9.85 -0.25
N ILE A 169 -22.28 10.48 -0.06
CA ILE A 169 -21.95 11.14 1.21
C ILE A 169 -22.89 12.31 1.46
N ILE A 170 -23.16 13.12 0.44
CA ILE A 170 -24.10 14.24 0.54
C ILE A 170 -25.50 13.73 0.90
N GLN A 171 -25.95 12.64 0.29
CA GLN A 171 -27.25 12.03 0.60
C GLN A 171 -27.30 11.51 2.04
N LEU A 172 -26.27 10.80 2.50
CA LEU A 172 -26.17 10.33 3.88
C LEU A 172 -26.13 11.49 4.89
N GLN A 173 -25.42 12.59 4.57
CA GLN A 173 -25.42 13.79 5.40
C GLN A 173 -26.79 14.46 5.47
N LYS A 174 -27.51 14.57 4.34
CA LYS A 174 -28.89 15.09 4.29
C LYS A 174 -29.83 14.25 5.16
N VAL A 175 -29.75 12.92 5.03
CA VAL A 175 -30.53 11.98 5.83
C VAL A 175 -30.21 12.14 7.32
N ASN A 176 -28.94 12.23 7.70
CA ASN A 176 -28.53 12.44 9.09
C ASN A 176 -29.07 13.76 9.66
N ALA A 177 -29.01 14.86 8.90
CA ALA A 177 -29.54 16.15 9.30
C ALA A 177 -31.07 16.13 9.49
N GLN A 178 -31.79 15.43 8.60
CA GLN A 178 -33.24 15.24 8.72
C GLN A 178 -33.61 14.46 9.98
N MET A 179 -32.89 13.38 10.29
CA MET A 179 -33.12 12.63 11.54
C MET A 179 -32.86 13.48 12.78
N GLY A 180 -31.80 14.30 12.76
CA GLY A 180 -31.52 15.25 13.83
C GLY A 180 -32.64 16.27 14.03
N LYS A 181 -33.24 16.76 12.93
CA LYS A 181 -34.43 17.62 12.99
C LYS A 181 -35.63 16.90 13.61
N TYR A 182 -35.92 15.65 13.21
CA TYR A 182 -37.01 14.88 13.80
C TYR A 182 -36.80 14.58 15.29
N ALA A 183 -35.56 14.36 15.73
CA ALA A 183 -35.26 14.23 17.15
C ALA A 183 -35.60 15.50 17.95
N LEU A 184 -35.41 16.68 17.36
CA LEU A 184 -35.75 17.97 18.00
C LEU A 184 -37.25 18.26 18.00
N GLU A 185 -37.98 17.80 16.98
CA GLU A 185 -39.43 17.99 16.82
C GLU A 185 -40.26 16.91 17.52
N ALA A 186 -39.65 15.80 17.96
CA ALA A 186 -40.36 14.71 18.60
C ALA A 186 -40.88 15.10 20.00
N GLU A 187 -42.20 15.01 20.19
CA GLU A 187 -42.86 15.25 21.48
C GLU A 187 -42.72 14.08 22.46
N ASN A 188 -42.50 12.86 21.95
CA ASN A 188 -42.30 11.65 22.75
C ASN A 188 -40.80 11.40 22.98
N GLU A 189 -40.39 11.29 24.24
CA GLU A 189 -39.02 10.98 24.65
C GLU A 189 -38.49 9.65 24.07
N GLU A 190 -39.33 8.64 23.85
CA GLU A 190 -38.95 7.38 23.22
C GLU A 190 -38.58 7.57 21.73
N MET A 191 -39.36 8.38 21.01
CA MET A 191 -39.08 8.73 19.60
C MET A 191 -37.84 9.60 19.48
N LYS A 192 -37.66 10.55 20.40
CA LYS A 192 -36.48 11.40 20.48
C LYS A 192 -35.21 10.58 20.67
N LYS A 193 -35.23 9.63 21.60
CA LYS A 193 -34.11 8.72 21.85
C LYS A 193 -33.82 7.85 20.63
N MET A 194 -34.84 7.29 19.98
CA MET A 194 -34.68 6.49 18.77
C MET A 194 -33.99 7.27 17.63
N TYR A 195 -34.43 8.49 17.35
CA TYR A 195 -33.80 9.33 16.32
C TYR A 195 -32.38 9.77 16.71
N GLN A 196 -32.11 10.02 17.99
CA GLN A 196 -30.76 10.30 18.48
C GLN A 196 -29.82 9.12 18.24
N ASP A 197 -30.24 7.90 18.59
CA ASP A 197 -29.47 6.68 18.35
C ASP A 197 -29.16 6.49 16.85
N TYR A 198 -30.12 6.79 15.97
CA TYR A 198 -29.90 6.73 14.52
C TYR A 198 -28.93 7.81 14.00
N VAL A 199 -28.98 9.02 14.56
CA VAL A 199 -28.04 10.10 14.22
C VAL A 199 -26.62 9.71 14.62
N GLU A 200 -26.43 9.13 15.81
CA GLU A 200 -25.11 8.67 16.26
C GLU A 200 -24.56 7.56 15.37
N GLN A 201 -25.38 6.55 15.06
CA GLN A 201 -24.98 5.46 14.16
C GLN A 201 -24.62 5.97 12.77
N THR A 202 -25.44 6.86 12.22
CA THR A 202 -25.21 7.42 10.87
C THR A 202 -23.97 8.33 10.85
N ALA A 203 -23.74 9.11 11.92
CA ALA A 203 -22.53 9.92 12.08
C ALA A 203 -21.27 9.06 12.16
N ALA A 204 -21.31 7.91 12.86
CA ALA A 204 -20.20 6.96 12.93
C ALA A 204 -19.90 6.35 11.55
N ILE A 205 -20.94 5.97 10.79
CA ILE A 205 -20.80 5.50 9.41
C ILE A 205 -20.19 6.57 8.51
N LEU A 206 -20.67 7.82 8.59
CA LEU A 206 -20.12 8.96 7.85
C LEU A 206 -18.64 9.19 8.19
N SER A 207 -18.27 9.13 9.47
CA SER A 207 -16.88 9.27 9.94
C SER A 207 -15.96 8.19 9.35
N ALA A 208 -16.43 6.94 9.27
CA ALA A 208 -15.66 5.83 8.70
C ALA A 208 -15.57 5.88 7.16
N LEU A 209 -16.59 6.40 6.48
CA LEU A 209 -16.66 6.45 5.02
C LEU A 209 -15.96 7.67 4.41
N LYS A 210 -16.07 8.85 5.04
CA LYS A 210 -15.46 10.10 4.56
C LYS A 210 -13.98 9.93 4.14
N PRO A 211 -13.06 9.38 4.96
CA PRO A 211 -11.65 9.27 4.57
C PRO A 211 -11.40 8.22 3.47
N LYS A 212 -12.34 7.30 3.22
CA LYS A 212 -12.25 6.30 2.16
C LYS A 212 -12.74 6.81 0.81
N LEU A 213 -13.63 7.81 0.83
CA LEU A 213 -14.36 8.28 -0.34
C LEU A 213 -14.06 9.75 -0.73
N LEU A 214 -13.55 10.56 0.19
CA LEU A 214 -13.21 11.98 -0.04
C LEU A 214 -11.69 12.22 -0.02
N LYS A 215 -11.25 13.29 -0.68
CA LYS A 215 -9.86 13.78 -0.56
C LYS A 215 -9.60 14.28 0.85
N ALA A 216 -8.34 14.27 1.29
CA ALA A 216 -7.93 14.93 2.54
C ALA A 216 -8.36 16.41 2.59
N GLU A 217 -8.33 17.10 1.44
CA GLU A 217 -8.79 18.49 1.27
C GLU A 217 -10.31 18.64 1.41
N ASP A 218 -11.07 17.62 1.04
CA ASP A 218 -12.54 17.57 1.12
C ASP A 218 -13.03 17.13 2.53
N LEU A 219 -12.12 16.75 3.45
CA LEU A 219 -12.47 16.35 4.83
C LEU A 219 -12.60 17.54 5.79
N HIS A 220 -12.07 18.70 5.43
CA HIS A 220 -11.96 19.88 6.31
C HIS A 220 -12.91 21.03 5.95
N ASN A 221 -13.72 20.87 4.90
CA ASN A 221 -14.83 21.76 4.53
C ASN A 221 -16.17 21.14 4.94
#